data_AF-A0A8C8AJJ1-F1
#
_entry.id   AF-A0A8C8AJJ1-F1
#
_cell.length_a   1.000
_cell.length_b   1.000
_cell.length_c   1.000
_cell.angle_alpha   90.00
_cell.angle_beta   90.00
_cell.angle_gamma   90.00
#
_symmetry.space_group_name_H-M   'P 1'
#
loop_
_entity.id
_entity.type
_entity.pdbx_description
1 polymer ?
#
loop_
_entity_poly.entity_id
_entity_poly.type
_entity_poly.pdbx_seq_one_letter_code
_entity_poly.pdbx_strand_id
1 'polypeptide(L)'
;CPARTVLRLATALPGPPGRAAGPGQDRHSDHGQGQGSARPQPLDPSLLRFLVCPLSKRPLRYEEATNELINEELGIAYPIIDGIPNMVPEAARTTQKKPPAEGSKQP
;
A
#
# COMPACT_ATOMS: atom_id res chain seq x y z
N CYS A 1 35.00 3.03 32.94
CA CYS A 1 34.94 2.06 34.06
C CYS A 1 34.83 0.64 33.50
N PRO A 2 35.82 -0.22 33.79
CA PRO A 2 35.86 -1.61 33.35
C PRO A 2 35.13 -2.49 34.37
N ALA A 3 34.10 -3.23 33.96
CA ALA A 3 33.65 -4.45 34.66
C ALA A 3 32.60 -5.13 33.76
N ARG A 4 32.94 -6.22 33.07
CA ARG A 4 32.99 -7.58 33.62
C ARG A 4 31.62 -8.02 34.12
N THR A 5 30.96 -8.90 33.36
CA THR A 5 30.55 -10.25 33.82
C THR A 5 29.53 -10.81 32.83
N VAL A 6 30.05 -11.47 31.80
CA VAL A 6 29.31 -12.49 31.06
C VAL A 6 29.20 -13.71 31.96
N LEU A 7 28.02 -13.99 32.50
CA LEU A 7 27.71 -15.28 33.11
C LEU A 7 26.65 -15.99 32.30
N ARG A 8 27.14 -16.95 31.51
CA ARG A 8 26.38 -18.01 30.87
C ARG A 8 25.87 -18.95 31.96
N LEU A 9 24.55 -19.10 32.06
CA LEU A 9 23.95 -20.29 32.67
C LEU A 9 22.95 -20.87 31.66
N ALA A 10 23.46 -21.73 30.79
CA ALA A 10 22.63 -22.52 29.89
C ALA A 10 22.21 -23.79 30.65
N THR A 11 21.00 -23.80 31.19
CA THR A 11 20.39 -25.03 31.72
C THR A 11 19.84 -25.82 30.54
N ALA A 12 20.56 -26.85 30.12
CA ALA A 12 20.09 -27.79 29.12
C ALA A 12 18.94 -28.62 29.70
N LEU A 13 17.73 -28.42 29.18
CA LEU A 13 16.60 -29.31 29.44
C LEU A 13 16.73 -30.55 28.52
N PRO A 14 16.60 -31.78 29.03
CA PRO A 14 16.49 -32.96 28.19
C PRO A 14 15.17 -32.91 27.41
N GLY A 15 15.29 -32.88 26.08
CA GLY A 15 14.14 -32.89 25.17
C GLY A 15 13.45 -34.27 25.11
N PRO A 16 12.14 -34.32 24.84
CA PRO A 16 11.44 -35.58 24.59
C PRO A 16 11.77 -36.13 23.19
N PRO A 17 12.00 -37.46 23.05
CA PRO A 17 12.06 -38.11 21.74
C PRO A 17 10.64 -38.35 21.18
N GLY A 18 10.49 -38.14 19.87
CA GLY A 18 9.50 -38.85 19.07
C GLY A 18 8.36 -38.00 18.49
N ARG A 19 8.64 -37.24 17.41
CA ARG A 19 7.61 -36.98 16.38
C ARG A 19 7.76 -38.05 15.31
N ALA A 20 6.76 -38.91 15.17
CA ALA A 20 6.64 -39.83 14.05
C ALA A 20 6.62 -39.03 12.74
N ALA A 21 7.64 -39.24 11.90
CA ALA A 21 7.66 -38.76 10.53
C ALA A 21 6.83 -39.72 9.66
N GLY A 22 5.62 -39.33 9.31
CA GLY A 22 4.89 -39.96 8.21
C GLY A 22 5.42 -39.42 6.87
N PRO A 23 5.67 -40.26 5.85
CA PRO A 23 5.97 -39.78 4.51
C PRO A 23 4.65 -39.52 3.78
N GLY A 24 4.14 -38.28 3.87
CA GLY A 24 3.16 -37.74 2.94
C GLY A 24 3.90 -36.93 1.87
N GLN A 25 4.29 -37.59 0.78
CA GLN A 25 4.81 -36.92 -0.41
C GLN A 25 3.66 -36.62 -1.36
N ASP A 26 2.87 -35.59 -1.08
CA ASP A 26 2.13 -34.88 -2.12
C ASP A 26 2.96 -33.69 -2.58
N ARG A 27 3.82 -33.97 -3.56
CA ARG A 27 4.50 -32.94 -4.35
C ARG A 27 3.47 -32.27 -5.25
N HIS A 28 2.82 -31.22 -4.76
CA HIS A 28 2.24 -30.21 -5.64
C HIS A 28 3.17 -29.00 -5.71
N SER A 29 4.01 -29.09 -6.75
CA SER A 29 4.60 -28.03 -7.55
C SER A 29 4.48 -26.61 -7.02
N ASP A 30 5.64 -26.08 -6.62
CA ASP A 30 6.17 -24.77 -7.04
C ASP A 30 5.22 -24.00 -7.97
N HIS A 31 4.39 -23.13 -7.38
CA HIS A 31 3.78 -22.04 -8.13
C HIS A 31 4.62 -20.79 -7.88
N GLY A 32 5.59 -20.61 -8.77
CA GLY A 32 5.78 -19.33 -9.46
C GLY A 32 6.17 -18.16 -8.57
N GLN A 33 7.45 -17.85 -8.61
CA GLN A 33 7.98 -16.52 -8.31
C GLN A 33 7.18 -15.44 -9.05
N GLY A 34 6.29 -14.75 -8.34
CA GLY A 34 5.67 -13.50 -8.77
C GLY A 34 6.48 -12.33 -8.23
N GLN A 35 7.63 -12.03 -8.84
CA GLN A 35 8.33 -10.78 -8.60
C GLN A 35 7.56 -9.63 -9.29
N GLY A 36 6.50 -9.15 -8.63
CA GLY A 36 5.95 -7.83 -8.90
C GLY A 36 6.85 -6.81 -8.23
N SER A 37 7.83 -6.26 -8.95
CA SER A 37 8.60 -5.12 -8.48
C SER A 37 7.64 -3.95 -8.26
N ALA A 38 7.20 -3.74 -7.00
CA ALA A 38 6.39 -2.61 -6.57
C ALA A 38 7.22 -1.33 -6.60
N ARG A 39 7.67 -0.92 -7.78
CA ARG A 39 8.01 0.47 -8.02
C ARG A 39 6.67 1.21 -8.07
N PRO A 40 6.47 2.30 -7.32
CA PRO A 40 5.28 3.13 -7.45
C PRO A 40 5.19 3.57 -8.90
N GLN A 41 4.28 2.95 -9.67
CA GLN A 41 4.08 3.34 -11.06
C GLN A 41 3.06 4.48 -11.06
N PRO A 42 3.35 5.57 -11.78
CA PRO A 42 2.36 6.59 -12.06
C PRO A 42 1.13 5.95 -12.73
N LEU A 43 -0.06 6.43 -12.39
CA LEU A 43 -1.28 5.96 -13.04
C LEU A 43 -1.29 6.42 -14.50
N ASP A 44 -1.65 5.51 -15.41
CA ASP A 44 -1.74 5.85 -16.83
C ASP A 44 -2.84 6.90 -17.07
N PRO A 45 -2.54 8.01 -17.78
CA PRO A 45 -3.52 9.07 -18.06
C PRO A 45 -4.78 8.59 -18.78
N SER A 46 -4.68 7.51 -19.56
CA SER A 46 -5.82 6.88 -20.22
C SER A 46 -6.76 6.18 -19.25
N LEU A 47 -6.28 5.77 -18.08
CA LEU A 47 -7.11 5.19 -17.02
C LEU A 47 -7.83 6.28 -16.23
N LEU A 48 -7.14 7.39 -15.98
CA LEU A 48 -7.67 8.53 -15.21
C LEU A 48 -8.98 9.08 -15.79
N ARG A 49 -9.15 9.04 -17.13
CA ARG A 49 -10.38 9.49 -17.80
C ARG A 49 -11.63 8.65 -17.47
N PHE A 50 -11.45 7.43 -16.94
CA PHE A 50 -12.54 6.54 -16.56
C PHE A 50 -12.72 6.43 -15.04
N LEU A 51 -11.79 6.97 -14.26
CA LEU A 51 -11.82 6.92 -12.80
C LEU A 51 -12.79 7.97 -12.25
N VAL A 52 -13.77 7.50 -11.48
CA VAL A 52 -14.79 8.33 -10.83
C VAL A 52 -14.76 8.16 -9.32
N CYS A 53 -15.10 9.22 -8.59
CA CYS A 53 -15.23 9.19 -7.14
C CYS A 53 -16.33 8.22 -6.70
N PRO A 54 -16.10 7.34 -5.70
CA PRO A 54 -17.11 6.42 -5.19
C PRO A 54 -18.31 7.14 -4.55
N LEU A 55 -18.12 8.35 -4.02
CA LEU A 55 -19.14 9.14 -3.33
C LEU A 55 -19.94 10.02 -4.30
N SER A 56 -19.27 10.89 -5.05
CA SER A 56 -19.95 11.86 -5.92
C SER A 56 -20.21 11.38 -7.35
N LYS A 57 -19.57 10.28 -7.78
CA LYS A 57 -19.60 9.77 -9.17
C LYS A 57 -19.04 10.77 -10.20
N ARG A 58 -18.16 11.66 -9.75
CA ARG A 58 -17.52 12.70 -10.55
C ARG A 58 -16.10 12.31 -10.93
N PRO A 59 -15.55 12.83 -12.05
CA PRO A 59 -14.17 12.56 -12.42
C PRO A 59 -13.20 13.01 -11.32
N LEU A 60 -12.10 12.27 -11.18
CA LEU A 60 -11.02 12.58 -10.25
C LEU A 60 -9.83 13.18 -11.00
N ARG A 61 -9.14 14.13 -10.36
CA ARG A 61 -7.88 14.70 -10.88
C ARG A 61 -6.70 14.00 -10.22
N TYR A 62 -5.77 13.48 -11.02
CA TYR A 62 -4.53 12.93 -10.50
C TYR A 62 -3.53 14.03 -10.17
N GLU A 63 -2.85 13.88 -9.05
CA GLU A 63 -1.75 14.73 -8.61
C GLU A 63 -0.48 13.88 -8.54
N GLU A 64 0.43 14.07 -9.49
CA GLU A 64 1.69 13.31 -9.57
C GLU A 64 2.63 13.65 -8.40
N ALA A 65 2.57 14.89 -7.89
CA ALA A 65 3.45 15.34 -6.82
C ALA A 65 3.18 14.63 -5.49
N THR A 66 1.91 14.33 -5.19
CA THR A 66 1.50 13.63 -3.96
C THR A 66 1.10 12.18 -4.20
N ASN A 67 0.97 11.77 -5.46
CA ASN A 67 0.45 10.48 -5.88
C ASN A 67 -0.96 10.21 -5.32
N GLU A 68 -1.88 11.15 -5.56
CA GLU A 68 -3.25 11.12 -5.04
C GLU A 68 -4.29 11.40 -6.13
N LEU A 69 -5.51 10.91 -5.93
CA LEU A 69 -6.67 11.24 -6.74
C LEU A 69 -7.56 12.24 -6.01
N ILE A 70 -7.60 13.48 -6.49
CA ILE A 70 -8.29 14.61 -5.88
C ILE A 70 -9.70 14.72 -6.45
N ASN A 71 -10.67 14.85 -5.55
CA ASN A 71 -12.02 15.29 -5.83
C ASN A 71 -12.17 16.76 -5.41
N GLU A 72 -12.30 17.65 -6.38
CA GLU A 72 -12.38 19.10 -6.14
C GLU A 72 -13.74 19.55 -5.59
N GLU A 73 -14.81 18.79 -5.85
CA GLU A 73 -16.16 19.12 -5.36
C GLU A 73 -16.32 18.82 -3.87
N LEU A 74 -15.78 17.68 -3.43
CA LEU A 74 -15.84 17.26 -2.03
C LEU A 74 -14.63 17.74 -1.22
N GLY A 75 -13.58 18.24 -1.87
CA GLY A 75 -12.34 18.65 -1.21
C GLY A 75 -11.64 17.49 -0.50
N ILE A 76 -11.65 16.31 -1.12
CA ILE A 76 -11.01 15.10 -0.58
C ILE A 76 -10.04 14.50 -1.60
N ALA A 77 -9.03 13.77 -1.11
CA ALA A 77 -8.05 13.05 -1.90
C ALA A 77 -7.96 11.59 -1.48
N TYR A 78 -7.87 10.70 -2.47
CA TYR A 78 -7.62 9.28 -2.27
C TYR A 78 -6.14 8.96 -2.55
N PRO A 79 -5.39 8.42 -1.59
CA PRO A 79 -3.98 8.09 -1.80
C PRO A 79 -3.81 6.87 -2.70
N ILE A 80 -2.74 6.85 -3.50
CA ILE A 80 -2.34 5.69 -4.28
C ILE A 80 -1.17 5.00 -3.58
N ILE A 81 -1.38 3.75 -3.18
CA ILE A 81 -0.41 2.94 -2.42
C ILE A 81 -0.03 1.75 -3.29
N ASP A 82 1.26 1.56 -3.54
CA ASP A 82 1.78 0.50 -4.42
C ASP A 82 1.17 0.50 -5.84
N GLY A 83 0.79 1.67 -6.35
CA GLY A 83 0.11 1.82 -7.64
C GLY A 83 -1.39 1.49 -7.62
N ILE A 84 -1.96 1.18 -6.45
CA ILE A 84 -3.37 0.86 -6.27
C ILE A 84 -4.08 2.05 -5.61
N PRO A 85 -5.10 2.65 -6.27
CA PRO A 85 -5.90 3.71 -5.66
C PRO A 85 -6.71 3.21 -4.46
N ASN A 86 -6.49 3.80 -3.29
CA ASN A 86 -7.27 3.50 -2.10
C ASN A 86 -8.55 4.35 -2.08
N MET A 87 -9.58 3.92 -2.81
CA MET A 87 -10.89 4.61 -2.93
C MET A 87 -11.87 4.28 -1.80
N VAL A 88 -11.36 4.14 -0.56
CA VAL A 88 -12.18 3.88 0.62
C VAL A 88 -12.54 5.23 1.29
N PRO A 89 -13.81 5.51 1.61
CA PRO A 89 -14.21 6.79 2.23
C PRO A 89 -13.42 7.14 3.49
N GLU A 90 -13.10 6.15 4.32
CA GLU A 90 -12.33 6.31 5.56
C GLU A 90 -10.85 6.63 5.31
N ALA A 91 -10.31 6.22 4.16
CA ALA A 91 -8.94 6.52 3.76
C ALA A 91 -8.80 7.89 3.09
N ALA A 92 -9.92 8.50 2.69
CA ALA A 92 -9.93 9.79 2.04
C ALA A 92 -9.38 10.87 2.99
N ARG A 93 -8.44 11.67 2.48
CA ARG A 93 -7.86 12.81 3.20
C ARG A 93 -8.55 14.09 2.76
N THR A 94 -8.84 14.99 3.69
CA THR A 94 -9.28 16.34 3.33
C THR A 94 -8.15 17.10 2.66
N THR A 95 -8.40 17.61 1.46
CA THR A 95 -7.43 18.46 0.77
C THR A 95 -7.54 19.88 1.30
N GLN A 96 -6.43 20.46 1.73
CA GLN A 96 -6.36 21.88 2.14
C GLN A 96 -6.38 22.85 0.94
N LYS A 97 -6.43 22.32 -0.29
CA LYS A 97 -6.52 23.14 -1.49
C LYS A 97 -7.92 23.74 -1.54
N LYS A 98 -8.03 25.02 -1.21
CA LYS A 98 -9.21 25.87 -1.47
C LYS A 98 -9.72 25.54 -2.89
N PRO A 99 -11.05 25.41 -3.12
CA PRO A 99 -11.58 25.30 -4.47
C PRO A 99 -10.94 26.41 -5.32
N PRO A 100 -10.53 26.13 -6.56
CA PRO A 100 -9.82 27.12 -7.35
C PRO A 100 -10.69 28.36 -7.38
N ALA A 101 -10.18 29.45 -6.83
CA ALA A 101 -10.81 30.74 -7.00
C ALA A 101 -10.91 30.93 -8.52
N GLU A 102 -12.14 31.09 -8.98
CA GLU A 102 -12.54 31.44 -10.33
C GLU A 102 -11.50 32.33 -11.05
N GLY A 103 -11.14 31.96 -12.29
CA GLY A 103 -10.43 32.85 -13.21
C GLY A 103 -8.93 32.56 -13.39
N SER A 104 -8.61 31.63 -14.28
CA SER A 104 -7.39 31.73 -15.10
C SER A 104 -7.83 31.72 -16.55
N LYS A 105 -7.86 32.93 -17.11
CA LYS A 105 -8.07 33.27 -18.50
C LYS A 105 -7.19 32.39 -19.40
N GLN A 106 -7.78 31.49 -20.17
CA GLN A 106 -7.11 30.86 -21.30
C GLN A 106 -7.14 31.89 -22.47
N PRO A 107 -6.04 32.11 -23.21
CA PRO A 107 -5.88 33.21 -24.16
C PRO A 107 -6.79 33.13 -25.39
#